data_AF-A0A3B8VKT2-F1
#
_entry.id   AF-A0A3B8VKT2-F1
#
_cell.length_a   1.000
_cell.length_b   1.000
_cell.length_c   1.000
_cell.angle_alpha   90.00
_cell.angle_beta   90.00
_cell.angle_gamma   90.00
#
_symmetry.space_group_name_H-M   'P 1'
#
loop_
_entity.id
_entity.type
_entity.pdbx_description
1 polymer ?
#
loop_
_entity_poly.entity_id
_entity_poly.type
_entity_poly.pdbx_seq_one_letter_code
_entity_poly.pdbx_strand_id
1 'polypeptide(L)'
;ERYHRTIKLDVNQTPYDVPGNLEIAITEFVNYYNNRRYQKALGNVTPSDVLDGRREEILERRKEVQAQTIQRRRLYNQQLRELAESARSLH
;
A
#
# COMPACT_ATOMS: atom_id res chain seq x y z
N GLU A 1 12.72 -17.22 5.86
CA GLU A 1 12.38 -16.79 4.50
C GLU A 1 10.86 -16.74 4.25
N ARG A 2 10.28 -15.56 3.96
CA ARG A 2 8.81 -15.37 3.75
C ARG A 2 8.39 -15.64 2.31
N TYR A 3 9.23 -15.26 1.35
CA TYR A 3 9.01 -15.50 -0.08
C TYR A 3 8.87 -17.00 -0.36
N HIS A 4 9.86 -17.79 0.09
CA HIS A 4 9.86 -19.25 -0.07
C HIS A 4 8.68 -19.94 0.60
N ARG A 5 8.15 -19.39 1.70
CA ARG A 5 6.95 -19.94 2.32
C ARG A 5 5.71 -19.68 1.46
N THR A 6 5.55 -18.47 0.92
CA THR A 6 4.38 -18.12 0.13
C THR A 6 4.35 -18.88 -1.20
N ILE A 7 5.46 -18.96 -1.95
CA ILE A 7 5.47 -19.69 -3.23
C ILE A 7 5.14 -21.17 -3.05
N LYS A 8 5.64 -21.78 -1.96
CA LYS A 8 5.36 -23.19 -1.65
C LYS A 8 3.90 -23.47 -1.37
N LEU A 9 3.15 -22.48 -0.87
CA LEU A 9 1.73 -22.59 -0.55
C LEU A 9 0.86 -22.25 -1.76
N ASP A 10 1.18 -21.18 -2.47
CA ASP A 10 0.28 -20.63 -3.50
C ASP A 10 0.51 -21.28 -4.88
N VAL A 11 1.74 -21.70 -5.17
CA VAL A 11 2.12 -22.26 -6.49
C VAL A 11 2.41 -23.75 -6.35
N ASN A 12 3.32 -24.15 -5.46
CA ASN A 12 3.80 -25.54 -5.44
C ASN A 12 2.78 -26.57 -4.92
N GLN A 13 1.70 -26.16 -4.23
CA GLN A 13 0.62 -27.07 -3.83
C GLN A 13 -0.42 -27.28 -4.94
N THR A 14 -0.40 -26.45 -5.99
CA THR A 14 -1.37 -26.53 -7.07
C THR A 14 -0.92 -27.56 -8.09
N PRO A 15 -1.73 -28.58 -8.41
CA PRO A 15 -1.44 -29.46 -9.53
C PRO A 15 -1.67 -28.73 -10.86
N TYR A 16 -0.74 -28.90 -11.81
CA TYR A 16 -0.80 -28.28 -13.13
C TYR A 16 -0.91 -29.35 -14.21
N ASP A 17 -1.91 -29.21 -15.09
CA ASP A 17 -2.21 -30.20 -16.13
C ASP A 17 -1.11 -30.27 -17.21
N VAL A 18 -0.45 -29.15 -17.49
CA VAL A 18 0.68 -29.05 -18.42
C VAL A 18 1.78 -28.14 -17.87
N PRO A 19 3.06 -28.34 -18.23
CA PRO A 19 4.18 -27.54 -17.73
C PRO A 19 4.02 -26.03 -17.95
N GLY A 20 3.45 -25.62 -19.08
CA GLY A 20 3.21 -24.19 -19.38
C GLY A 20 2.32 -23.49 -18.34
N ASN A 21 1.38 -24.20 -17.72
CA ASN A 21 0.53 -23.61 -16.68
C ASN A 21 1.32 -23.31 -15.40
N LEU A 22 2.32 -24.13 -15.07
CA LEU A 22 3.22 -23.87 -13.94
C LEU A 22 4.10 -22.64 -14.22
N GLU A 23 4.63 -22.51 -15.45
CA GLU A 23 5.44 -21.34 -15.83
C GLU A 23 4.66 -20.03 -15.74
N ILE A 24 3.39 -20.05 -16.18
CA ILE A 24 2.48 -18.92 -16.03
C ILE A 24 2.25 -18.60 -14.55
N ALA A 25 1.92 -19.60 -13.73
CA ALA A 25 1.66 -19.40 -12.31
C ALA A 25 2.89 -18.86 -11.54
N ILE A 26 4.09 -19.33 -11.88
CA ILE A 26 5.35 -18.79 -11.32
C ILE A 26 5.51 -17.32 -11.73
N THR A 27 5.28 -17.00 -13.01
CA THR A 27 5.41 -15.63 -13.53
C THR A 27 4.43 -14.68 -12.84
N GLU A 28 3.17 -15.10 -12.70
CA GLU A 28 2.13 -14.34 -11.99
C GLU A 28 2.49 -14.13 -10.51
N PHE A 29 2.99 -15.18 -9.85
CA PHE A 29 3.43 -15.10 -8.46
C PHE A 29 4.58 -14.11 -8.27
N VAL A 30 5.61 -14.18 -9.13
CA VAL A 30 6.76 -13.26 -9.07
C VAL A 30 6.31 -11.83 -9.30
N ASN A 31 5.46 -11.60 -10.32
CA ASN A 31 4.93 -10.27 -10.60
C ASN A 31 4.11 -9.72 -9.43
N TYR A 32 3.21 -10.54 -8.86
CA TYR A 32 2.45 -10.16 -7.68
C TYR A 32 3.35 -9.82 -6.50
N TYR A 33 4.32 -10.69 -6.18
CA TYR A 33 5.17 -10.53 -5.01
C TYR A 33 6.05 -9.29 -5.11
N ASN A 34 6.62 -9.02 -6.28
CA ASN A 34 7.57 -7.95 -6.46
C ASN A 34 6.92 -6.58 -6.69
N ASN A 35 5.81 -6.54 -7.44
CA ASN A 35 5.23 -5.28 -7.92
C ASN A 35 3.92 -4.88 -7.23
N ARG A 36 3.24 -5.81 -6.55
CA ARG A 36 1.91 -5.54 -5.97
C ARG A 36 1.84 -5.74 -4.47
N ARG A 37 2.70 -6.61 -3.92
CA ARG A 37 2.66 -6.94 -2.50
C ARG A 37 3.31 -5.85 -1.65
N TYR A 38 2.49 -5.13 -0.89
CA TYR A 38 2.97 -4.23 0.14
C TYR A 38 3.60 -5.02 1.31
N GLN A 39 4.85 -4.71 1.63
CA GLN A 39 5.54 -5.32 2.77
C GLN A 39 5.67 -4.32 3.93
N LYS A 40 5.11 -4.68 5.10
CA LYS A 40 5.14 -3.81 6.29
C LYS A 40 6.56 -3.46 6.73
N ALA A 41 7.49 -4.40 6.64
CA ALA A 41 8.91 -4.18 6.98
C ALA A 41 9.57 -3.12 6.08
N LEU A 42 9.09 -2.95 4.85
CA LEU A 42 9.60 -1.97 3.89
C LEU A 42 8.87 -0.62 3.97
N GLY A 43 7.95 -0.45 4.91
CA GLY A 43 7.10 0.75 5.00
C GLY A 43 5.94 0.73 4.01
N ASN A 44 5.42 -0.45 3.68
CA ASN A 44 4.41 -0.66 2.62
C ASN A 44 4.89 -0.10 1.27
N VAL A 45 6.16 -0.34 0.97
CA VAL A 45 6.77 -0.14 -0.35
C VAL A 45 6.93 -1.51 -0.99
N THR A 46 6.81 -1.60 -2.32
CA THR A 46 6.93 -2.88 -3.01
C THR A 46 8.41 -3.28 -3.09
N PRO A 47 8.73 -4.60 -3.10
CA PRO A 47 10.12 -5.03 -3.26
C PRO A 47 10.80 -4.45 -4.51
N SER A 48 10.06 -4.33 -5.62
CA SER A 48 10.57 -3.74 -6.87
C SER A 48 10.97 -2.26 -6.68
N ASP A 49 10.11 -1.45 -6.07
CA ASP A 49 10.44 -0.04 -5.78
C ASP A 49 11.66 0.11 -4.84
N VAL A 50 11.88 -0.85 -3.93
CA VAL A 50 13.07 -0.86 -3.06
C VAL A 50 14.33 -1.21 -3.84
N LEU A 51 14.27 -2.20 -4.73
CA LEU A 51 15.39 -2.54 -5.62
C LEU A 51 15.75 -1.37 -6.54
N ASP A 52 14.74 -0.63 -7.01
CA ASP A 52 14.92 0.58 -7.81
C ASP A 52 15.46 1.79 -7.00
N GLY A 53 15.62 1.65 -5.68
CA GLY A 53 16.08 2.75 -4.81
C GLY A 53 15.06 3.87 -4.59
N ARG A 54 13.78 3.65 -4.93
CA ARG A 54 12.70 4.66 -4.83
C ARG A 54 12.03 4.73 -3.46
N ARG A 55 12.50 3.93 -2.51
CA ARG A 55 11.85 3.76 -1.20
C ARG A 55 11.73 5.08 -0.45
N GLU A 56 12.85 5.80 -0.32
CA GLU A 56 12.93 7.04 0.45
C GLU A 56 12.03 8.13 -0.16
N GLU A 57 12.06 8.27 -1.50
CA GLU A 57 11.21 9.21 -2.25
C GLU A 57 9.71 8.94 -2.01
N ILE A 58 9.29 7.67 -2.11
CA ILE A 58 7.90 7.26 -1.90
C ILE A 58 7.46 7.60 -0.46
N LEU A 59 8.31 7.31 0.52
CA LEU A 59 7.99 7.56 1.92
C LEU A 59 7.91 9.06 2.22
N GLU A 60 8.80 9.86 1.65
CA GLU A 60 8.78 11.31 1.83
C GLU A 60 7.53 11.92 1.22
N ARG A 61 7.20 11.54 -0.01
CA ARG A 61 5.97 11.99 -0.67
C ARG A 61 4.72 11.65 0.14
N ARG A 62 4.68 10.47 0.77
CA ARG A 62 3.55 10.07 1.65
C ARG A 62 3.45 10.96 2.88
N LYS A 63 4.56 11.33 3.51
CA LYS A 63 4.56 12.26 4.67
C LYS A 63 4.00 13.63 4.27
N GLU A 64 4.42 14.16 3.13
CA GLU A 64 3.92 15.44 2.61
C GLU A 64 2.39 15.41 2.43
N VAL A 65 1.88 14.38 1.74
CA VAL A 65 0.44 14.22 1.49
C VAL A 65 -0.33 14.04 2.79
N GLN A 66 0.23 13.29 3.75
CA GLN A 66 -0.39 13.11 5.07
C GLN A 66 -0.47 14.43 5.83
N ALA A 67 0.61 15.20 5.86
CA ALA A 67 0.65 16.50 6.51
C ALA A 67 -0.38 17.46 5.89
N GLN A 68 -0.42 17.56 4.56
CA GLN A 68 -1.42 18.37 3.84
C GLN A 68 -2.85 17.95 4.17
N THR A 69 -3.12 16.64 4.21
CA THR A 69 -4.44 16.10 4.54
C THR A 69 -4.85 16.44 5.97
N ILE A 70 -3.94 16.33 6.93
CA ILE A 70 -4.20 16.69 8.33
C ILE A 70 -4.54 18.17 8.46
N GLN A 71 -3.78 19.06 7.79
CA GLN A 71 -4.05 20.50 7.84
C GLN A 71 -5.40 20.86 7.23
N ARG A 72 -5.73 20.30 6.06
CA ARG A 72 -7.05 20.50 5.43
C ARG A 72 -8.19 20.07 6.35
N ARG A 73 -8.05 18.91 7.00
CA ARG A 73 -9.06 18.42 7.95
C ARG A 73 -9.20 19.32 9.18
N ARG A 74 -8.10 19.88 9.69
CA ARG A 74 -8.15 20.83 10.82
C ARG A 74 -8.93 22.09 10.46
N LEU A 75 -8.64 22.69 9.30
CA LEU A 75 -9.34 23.88 8.83
C LEU A 75 -10.83 23.62 8.61
N TYR A 76 -11.16 22.52 7.93
CA TYR A 76 -12.56 22.12 7.70
C TYR A 76 -13.32 21.93 9.02
N ASN A 77 -12.72 21.22 9.97
CA ASN A 77 -13.35 20.98 11.27
C ASN A 77 -13.48 22.25 12.10
N GLN A 78 -12.55 23.19 11.99
CA GLN A 78 -12.64 24.49 12.64
C GLN A 78 -13.83 25.29 12.09
N GLN A 79 -13.96 25.39 10.77
CA GLN A 79 -15.09 26.06 10.13
C GLN A 79 -16.43 25.45 10.54
N LEU A 80 -16.52 24.12 10.60
CA LEU A 80 -17.72 23.45 11.08
C LEU A 80 -18.07 23.80 12.53
N ARG A 81 -17.08 23.95 13.41
CA ARG A 81 -17.29 24.35 14.80
C ARG A 81 -17.79 25.78 14.90
N GLU A 82 -17.16 26.71 14.18
CA GLU A 82 -17.55 28.13 14.14
C GLU A 82 -18.99 28.30 13.63
N LEU A 83 -19.38 27.55 12.58
CA LEU A 83 -20.75 27.52 12.08
C LEU A 83 -21.73 26.98 13.12
N ALA A 84 -21.36 25.89 13.82
CA ALA A 84 -22.20 25.29 14.85
C ALA A 84 -22.33 26.17 16.10
N GLU A 85 -21.33 26.99 16.41
CA GLU A 85 -21.37 27.99 17.48
C GLU A 85 -22.22 29.20 17.08
N SER A 86 -22.05 29.72 15.86
CA SER A 86 -22.86 30.82 15.31
C SER A 86 -24.35 30.45 15.27
N ALA A 87 -24.68 29.24 14.83
CA ALA A 87 -26.05 28.74 14.82
C ALA A 87 -26.64 28.62 16.23
N ARG A 88 -25.82 28.29 17.24
CA ARG A 88 -26.24 28.21 18.64
C ARG A 88 -26.44 29.59 19.28
N SER A 89 -25.70 30.61 18.87
CA SER A 89 -25.87 31.99 19.38
C SER A 89 -27.07 32.74 18.78
N LEU A 90 -27.68 32.21 17.72
CA LEU A 90 -28.87 32.76 17.06
C LEU A 90 -30.20 32.23 17.64
N HIS A 91 -30.13 31.33 18.63
CA HIS A 91 -31.26 30.81 19.41
C HIS A 91 -31.10 31.19 20.88
#